data_AF-A0A537RYT6-F1
#
_entry.id   AF-A0A537RYT6-F1
#
_cell.length_a   1.000
_cell.length_b   1.000
_cell.length_c   1.000
_cell.angle_alpha   90.00
_cell.angle_beta   90.00
_cell.angle_gamma   90.00
#
_symmetry.space_group_name_H-M   'P 1'
#
loop_
_entity.id
_entity.type
_entity.pdbx_description
1 polymer ?
#
loop_
_entity_poly.entity_id
_entity_poly.type
_entity_poly.pdbx_seq_one_letter_code
_entity_poly.pdbx_strand_id
1 'polypeptide(L)'
;MAHDTSRARGIRAEDHDSYCVLEGRADAGLILLCDHACNAIPPAYGTLGLPPEQLERHIAYDIGAAQVTKSLAAALDVPAVLTRYSRLLIDPNRGADDPTLIMRLSDGAVIPGNKRLDEAERERRARLYYAPYHRAIDAVIDQCLASGTPPMLLSIHSFTESWKEMPRPWHVGVLWNKDLRLAKPLLEGFYAEGDLIVGDNEPYSGQLEGDCLWQHATCRGLVNALIEIRQDLIRDAAGQEAWARRLCRIVTTISSATFPRHAPAATAGGVGGASTTQRGERPGMNGGGAMTKIDNSLVTELEAAAFRRLVGHLRERGDVQNIDLMNMAGFCRNCLANWYQEAASAKGLELTKEGAREVIYGMPYKEWQAKHQKEASAEQKAAFAAAAKPHGA
;
A
#
# COMPACT_ATOMS: atom_id res chain seq x y z
N MET A 1 9.31 37.09 34.15
CA MET A 1 8.64 37.03 32.83
C MET A 1 8.27 35.59 32.60
N ALA A 2 6.99 35.26 32.72
CA ALA A 2 6.50 33.91 32.46
C ALA A 2 6.65 33.65 30.96
N HIS A 3 7.51 32.70 30.60
CA HIS A 3 7.53 32.20 29.23
C HIS A 3 6.18 31.54 28.97
N ASP A 4 5.41 32.17 28.08
CA ASP A 4 4.22 31.61 27.47
C ASP A 4 4.58 30.33 26.71
N THR A 5 4.44 29.19 27.39
CA THR A 5 4.64 27.84 26.82
C THR A 5 3.42 27.37 26.01
N SER A 6 2.40 28.20 25.82
CA SER A 6 1.16 27.81 25.11
C SER A 6 1.26 27.86 23.59
N ARG A 7 2.37 28.36 23.03
CA ARG A 7 2.49 28.67 21.58
C ARG A 7 3.28 27.68 20.72
N ALA A 8 3.60 26.47 21.21
CA ALA A 8 4.59 25.60 20.57
C ALA A 8 4.17 24.15 20.21
N ARG A 9 2.89 23.77 20.05
CA ARG A 9 2.53 22.32 19.90
C ARG A 9 1.54 21.91 18.80
N GLY A 10 1.09 22.81 17.93
CA GLY A 10 0.21 22.47 16.81
C GLY A 10 0.96 22.35 15.48
N ILE A 11 0.62 21.36 14.67
CA ILE A 11 0.93 21.36 13.24
C ILE A 11 0.10 22.48 12.60
N ARG A 12 0.76 23.33 11.81
CA ARG A 12 0.09 24.46 11.14
C ARG A 12 -0.46 24.02 9.80
N ALA A 13 -1.57 24.64 9.39
CA ALA A 13 -2.07 24.48 8.05
C ALA A 13 -1.08 25.08 7.03
N GLU A 14 -0.85 24.34 5.95
CA GLU A 14 -0.06 24.77 4.81
C GLU A 14 -0.83 24.49 3.52
N ASP A 15 -0.74 25.40 2.55
CA ASP A 15 -1.35 25.22 1.24
C ASP A 15 -0.33 25.54 0.14
N HIS A 16 0.06 24.50 -0.61
CA HIS A 16 1.05 24.56 -1.68
C HIS A 16 0.47 23.97 -2.97
N ASP A 17 1.14 24.15 -4.10
CA ASP A 17 0.64 23.63 -5.38
C ASP A 17 0.52 22.09 -5.41
N SER A 18 1.39 21.40 -4.66
CA SER A 18 1.49 19.94 -4.67
C SER A 18 0.78 19.24 -3.52
N TYR A 19 0.59 19.92 -2.39
CA TYR A 19 0.00 19.34 -1.19
C TYR A 19 -0.66 20.40 -0.32
N CYS A 20 -1.55 19.95 0.56
CA CYS A 20 -1.93 20.73 1.73
C CYS A 20 -1.68 19.92 3.01
N VAL A 21 -1.37 20.66 4.07
CA VAL A 21 -1.33 20.15 5.45
C VAL A 21 -2.53 20.74 6.17
N LEU A 22 -3.33 19.87 6.78
CA LEU A 22 -4.38 20.29 7.70
C LEU A 22 -3.77 20.46 9.09
N GLU A 23 -4.18 21.53 9.77
CA GLU A 23 -3.79 21.77 11.15
C GLU A 23 -4.29 20.66 12.07
N GLY A 24 -3.59 20.49 13.19
CA GLY A 24 -3.97 19.54 14.22
C GLY A 24 -2.90 19.46 15.30
N ARG A 25 -3.17 18.68 16.34
CA ARG A 25 -2.23 18.55 17.44
C ARG A 25 -1.06 17.63 17.08
N ALA A 26 0.17 18.13 17.25
CA ALA A 26 1.37 17.31 17.03
C ALA A 26 1.45 16.12 18.01
N ASP A 27 0.85 16.24 19.19
CA ASP A 27 0.85 15.22 20.25
C ASP A 27 -0.38 14.30 20.26
N ALA A 28 -1.21 14.33 19.20
CA ALA A 28 -2.40 13.49 19.12
C ALA A 28 -2.10 12.00 18.87
N GLY A 29 -0.87 11.66 18.47
CA GLY A 29 -0.45 10.27 18.20
C GLY A 29 -1.01 9.66 16.92
N LEU A 30 -1.55 10.48 16.01
CA LEU A 30 -2.08 10.05 14.71
C LEU A 30 -1.82 11.12 13.66
N ILE A 31 -1.44 10.69 12.45
CA ILE A 31 -1.37 11.49 11.23
C ILE A 31 -2.23 10.80 10.18
N LEU A 32 -3.08 11.55 9.48
CA LEU A 32 -3.83 11.05 8.32
C LEU A 32 -3.12 11.39 7.02
N LEU A 33 -3.13 10.47 6.06
CA LEU A 33 -2.62 10.68 4.71
C LEU A 33 -3.73 10.47 3.67
N CYS A 34 -3.69 11.23 2.58
CA CYS A 34 -4.53 10.99 1.42
C CYS A 34 -3.72 11.27 0.15
N ASP A 35 -3.07 10.22 -0.33
CA ASP A 35 -2.12 10.27 -1.44
C ASP A 35 -2.81 10.63 -2.77
N HIS A 36 -4.08 10.25 -2.91
CA HIS A 36 -4.84 10.44 -4.13
C HIS A 36 -6.05 11.36 -3.94
N ALA A 37 -5.85 12.49 -3.26
CA ALA A 37 -6.92 13.33 -2.75
C ALA A 37 -7.74 14.08 -3.81
N CYS A 38 -7.19 14.38 -4.98
CA CYS A 38 -7.92 15.13 -6.01
C CYS A 38 -7.48 14.78 -7.43
N ASN A 39 -8.27 15.20 -8.40
CA ASN A 39 -8.03 15.00 -9.83
C ASN A 39 -7.43 16.23 -10.54
N ALA A 40 -6.92 17.22 -9.79
CA ALA A 40 -6.42 18.44 -10.38
C ALA A 40 -5.16 18.18 -11.23
N ILE A 41 -5.13 18.74 -12.43
CA ILE A 41 -3.94 18.77 -13.29
C ILE A 41 -3.43 20.21 -13.32
N PRO A 42 -2.14 20.47 -13.01
CA PRO A 42 -1.63 21.83 -13.01
C PRO A 42 -1.77 22.48 -14.40
N PRO A 43 -2.04 23.79 -14.50
CA PRO A 43 -2.35 24.44 -15.79
C PRO A 43 -1.33 24.20 -16.90
N ALA A 44 -0.04 24.08 -16.55
CA ALA A 44 1.05 23.79 -17.49
C ALA A 44 0.91 22.43 -18.22
N TYR A 45 0.04 21.54 -17.75
CA TYR A 45 -0.20 20.19 -18.27
C TYR A 45 -1.57 20.04 -18.96
N GLY A 46 -2.41 21.07 -18.92
CA GLY A 46 -3.78 21.01 -19.45
C GLY A 46 -4.58 19.85 -18.84
N THR A 47 -5.06 18.93 -19.67
CA THR A 47 -5.78 17.72 -19.23
C THR A 47 -4.96 16.44 -19.37
N LEU A 48 -3.63 16.55 -19.59
CA LEU A 48 -2.79 15.46 -20.09
C LEU A 48 -3.31 14.86 -21.43
N GLY A 49 -4.10 15.62 -22.19
CA GLY A 49 -4.74 15.14 -23.42
C GLY A 49 -5.90 14.19 -23.20
N LEU A 50 -6.37 14.03 -21.97
CA LEU A 50 -7.57 13.27 -21.65
C LEU A 50 -8.83 14.13 -21.83
N PRO A 51 -9.96 13.52 -22.19
CA PRO A 51 -11.24 14.20 -22.14
C PRO A 51 -11.70 14.35 -20.67
N PRO A 52 -12.49 15.39 -20.33
CA PRO A 52 -12.81 15.74 -18.93
C PRO A 52 -13.39 14.59 -18.11
N GLU A 53 -14.24 13.75 -18.71
CA GLU A 53 -14.87 12.61 -18.05
C GLU A 53 -13.86 11.58 -17.53
N GLN A 54 -12.66 11.50 -18.12
CA GLN A 54 -11.61 10.60 -17.64
C GLN A 54 -10.96 11.13 -16.36
N LEU A 55 -10.90 12.46 -16.20
CA LEU A 55 -10.38 13.10 -14.98
C LEU A 55 -11.36 12.98 -13.82
N GLU A 56 -12.65 12.74 -14.08
CA GLU A 56 -13.67 12.52 -13.04
C GLU A 56 -13.76 11.05 -12.59
N ARG A 57 -13.05 10.13 -13.26
CA ARG A 57 -12.99 8.71 -12.91
C ARG A 57 -11.93 8.43 -11.84
N HIS A 58 -12.08 7.26 -11.22
CA HIS A 58 -11.16 6.69 -10.24
C HIS A 58 -9.69 6.56 -10.73
N ILE A 59 -9.45 6.60 -12.04
CA ILE A 59 -8.09 6.59 -12.59
C ILE A 59 -7.30 7.85 -12.21
N ALA A 60 -7.98 8.97 -11.94
CA ALA A 60 -7.37 10.25 -11.65
C ALA A 60 -7.14 10.50 -10.15
N TYR A 61 -7.96 9.91 -9.29
CA TYR A 61 -8.00 10.17 -7.86
C TYR A 61 -8.93 9.20 -7.14
N ASP A 62 -8.90 9.22 -5.81
CA ASP A 62 -9.82 8.47 -4.97
C ASP A 62 -11.07 9.29 -4.68
N ILE A 63 -12.18 8.83 -5.25
CA ILE A 63 -13.47 9.51 -5.18
C ILE A 63 -13.95 9.50 -3.72
N GLY A 64 -14.06 10.69 -3.13
CA GLY A 64 -14.56 10.91 -1.78
C GLY A 64 -13.52 10.80 -0.66
N ALA A 65 -12.36 10.17 -0.91
CA ALA A 65 -11.35 9.92 0.13
C ALA A 65 -10.86 11.21 0.80
N ALA A 66 -10.59 12.26 0.02
CA ALA A 66 -10.14 13.54 0.59
C ALA A 66 -11.14 14.17 1.56
N GLN A 67 -12.44 14.08 1.27
CA GLN A 67 -13.46 14.65 2.16
C GLN A 67 -13.62 13.82 3.43
N VAL A 68 -13.55 12.49 3.32
CA VAL A 68 -13.50 11.60 4.50
C VAL A 68 -12.30 11.93 5.37
N THR A 69 -11.11 12.09 4.79
CA THR A 69 -9.88 12.47 5.50
C THR A 69 -10.01 13.81 6.20
N LYS A 70 -10.53 14.83 5.52
CA LYS A 70 -10.74 16.17 6.11
C LYS A 70 -11.71 16.13 7.30
N SER A 71 -12.86 15.47 7.12
CA SER A 71 -13.85 15.34 8.19
C SER A 71 -13.31 14.54 9.38
N LEU A 72 -12.54 13.48 9.12
CA LEU A 72 -11.90 12.66 10.16
C LEU A 72 -10.81 13.43 10.90
N ALA A 73 -9.96 14.19 10.18
CA ALA A 73 -8.91 15.03 10.75
C ALA A 73 -9.50 16.05 11.73
N ALA A 74 -10.54 16.77 11.31
CA ALA A 74 -11.23 17.75 12.13
C ALA A 74 -11.91 17.10 13.35
N ALA A 75 -12.54 15.93 13.18
CA ALA A 75 -13.22 15.26 14.28
C ALA A 75 -12.27 14.71 15.35
N LEU A 76 -11.04 14.35 14.96
CA LEU A 76 -10.01 13.80 15.85
C LEU A 76 -9.01 14.86 16.35
N ASP A 77 -9.01 16.07 15.79
CA ASP A 77 -8.03 17.14 16.05
C ASP A 77 -6.58 16.68 15.74
N VAL A 78 -6.42 16.00 14.60
CA VAL A 78 -5.15 15.40 14.13
C VAL A 78 -4.69 16.04 12.82
N PRO A 79 -3.38 16.17 12.61
CA PRO A 79 -2.86 16.65 11.34
C PRO A 79 -3.16 15.67 10.20
N ALA A 80 -3.30 16.20 8.99
CA ALA A 80 -3.41 15.40 7.78
C ALA A 80 -2.57 15.99 6.64
N VAL A 81 -2.05 15.15 5.76
CA VAL A 81 -1.36 15.57 4.53
C VAL A 81 -2.08 14.99 3.32
N LEU A 82 -2.44 15.85 2.38
CA LEU A 82 -3.21 15.48 1.18
C LEU A 82 -2.52 16.03 -0.06
N THR A 83 -2.55 15.29 -1.16
CA THR A 83 -2.12 15.83 -2.46
C THR A 83 -3.08 16.88 -3.01
N ARG A 84 -2.54 17.75 -3.86
CA ARG A 84 -3.30 18.77 -4.60
C ARG A 84 -3.21 18.59 -6.12
N TYR A 85 -2.80 17.41 -6.55
CA TYR A 85 -2.73 17.02 -7.95
C TYR A 85 -3.16 15.56 -8.12
N SER A 86 -3.57 15.22 -9.35
CA SER A 86 -3.95 13.86 -9.74
C SER A 86 -2.77 12.91 -9.77
N ARG A 87 -3.01 11.66 -9.34
CA ARG A 87 -2.04 10.56 -9.51
C ARG A 87 -1.60 10.34 -10.96
N LEU A 88 -2.39 10.79 -11.94
CA LEU A 88 -2.04 10.72 -13.36
C LEU A 88 -0.88 11.65 -13.75
N LEU A 89 -0.65 12.71 -12.98
CA LEU A 89 0.52 13.57 -13.18
C LEU A 89 1.79 12.82 -12.79
N ILE A 90 1.81 12.30 -11.55
CA ILE A 90 2.85 11.47 -10.96
C ILE A 90 2.23 10.82 -9.72
N ASP A 91 2.36 9.52 -9.51
CA ASP A 91 1.66 8.83 -8.41
C ASP A 91 2.50 8.93 -7.12
N PRO A 92 2.06 9.66 -6.08
CA PRO A 92 2.81 9.77 -4.82
C PRO A 92 2.77 8.48 -3.98
N ASN A 93 1.89 7.53 -4.29
CA ASN A 93 1.83 6.23 -3.61
C ASN A 93 2.59 5.14 -4.40
N ARG A 94 3.60 5.55 -5.15
CA ARG A 94 4.53 4.67 -5.88
C ARG A 94 5.95 5.00 -5.48
N GLY A 95 6.81 3.99 -5.48
CA GLY A 95 8.25 4.19 -5.33
C GLY A 95 8.81 5.03 -6.47
N ALA A 96 9.88 5.79 -6.20
CA ALA A 96 10.50 6.64 -7.21
C ALA A 96 10.94 5.86 -8.47
N ASP A 97 11.34 4.59 -8.32
CA ASP A 97 11.76 3.73 -9.43
C ASP A 97 10.64 2.84 -9.99
N ASP A 98 9.40 3.02 -9.52
CA ASP A 98 8.27 2.23 -9.98
C ASP A 98 7.94 2.56 -11.46
N PRO A 99 7.81 1.56 -12.34
CA PRO A 99 7.53 1.79 -13.76
C PRO A 99 6.16 2.42 -14.02
N THR A 100 5.27 2.41 -13.04
CA THR A 100 3.94 3.02 -13.04
C THR A 100 3.87 4.37 -12.31
N LEU A 101 5.00 4.88 -11.79
CA LEU A 101 5.10 6.20 -11.14
C LEU A 101 4.46 7.31 -12.00
N ILE A 102 4.63 7.26 -13.32
CA ILE A 102 3.86 8.10 -14.24
C ILE A 102 3.10 7.20 -15.20
N MET A 103 1.84 6.93 -14.83
CA MET A 103 0.98 6.00 -15.55
C MET A 103 0.76 6.40 -17.01
N ARG A 104 0.90 5.46 -17.94
CA ARG A 104 0.67 5.69 -19.38
C ARG A 104 -0.67 5.16 -19.89
N LEU A 105 -1.20 4.15 -19.20
CA LEU A 105 -2.44 3.46 -19.53
C LEU A 105 -3.12 3.06 -18.21
N SER A 106 -4.33 3.54 -17.97
CA SER A 106 -5.11 3.20 -16.78
C SER A 106 -6.53 2.83 -17.17
N ASP A 107 -7.00 1.66 -16.75
CA ASP A 107 -8.36 1.16 -17.00
C ASP A 107 -8.83 1.34 -18.46
N GLY A 108 -7.98 0.95 -19.41
CA GLY A 108 -8.21 1.05 -20.86
C GLY A 108 -8.00 2.45 -21.45
N ALA A 109 -7.86 3.50 -20.64
CA ALA A 109 -7.59 4.85 -21.10
C ALA A 109 -6.08 5.10 -21.26
N VAL A 110 -5.64 5.33 -22.50
CA VAL A 110 -4.30 5.86 -22.78
C VAL A 110 -4.25 7.30 -22.30
N ILE A 111 -3.17 7.69 -21.62
CA ILE A 111 -2.95 9.05 -21.13
C ILE A 111 -1.97 9.75 -22.10
N PRO A 112 -2.45 10.57 -23.06
CA PRO A 112 -1.61 11.05 -24.16
C PRO A 112 -0.40 11.87 -23.69
N GLY A 113 -0.59 12.71 -22.68
CA GLY A 113 0.44 13.55 -22.05
C GLY A 113 1.53 12.77 -21.32
N ASN A 114 1.33 11.46 -21.12
CA ASN A 114 2.32 10.58 -20.48
C ASN A 114 2.96 9.59 -21.47
N LYS A 115 2.45 9.49 -22.71
CA LYS A 115 2.87 8.47 -23.68
C LYS A 115 4.35 8.57 -24.08
N ARG A 116 4.87 9.78 -24.22
CA ARG A 116 6.25 10.07 -24.66
C ARG A 116 6.95 10.95 -23.62
N LEU A 117 7.06 10.43 -22.40
CA LEU A 117 7.82 11.07 -21.33
C LEU A 117 9.31 10.78 -21.49
N ASP A 118 10.11 11.84 -21.49
CA ASP A 118 11.54 11.76 -21.30
C ASP A 118 11.91 11.86 -19.82
N GLU A 119 13.18 11.61 -19.52
CA GLU A 119 13.69 11.65 -18.15
C GLU A 119 13.64 13.06 -17.55
N ALA A 120 13.87 14.10 -18.36
CA ALA A 120 13.83 15.48 -17.91
C ALA A 120 12.44 15.87 -17.39
N GLU A 121 11.38 15.41 -18.05
CA GLU A 121 10.01 15.63 -17.63
C GLU A 121 9.65 14.81 -16.38
N ARG A 122 10.11 13.56 -16.28
CA ARG A 122 9.98 12.75 -15.06
C ARG A 122 10.61 13.48 -13.87
N GLU A 123 11.85 13.93 -13.99
CA GLU A 123 12.54 14.69 -12.95
C GLU A 123 11.84 16.00 -12.60
N ARG A 124 11.29 16.70 -13.60
CA ARG A 124 10.54 17.94 -13.38
C ARG A 124 9.31 17.68 -12.51
N ARG A 125 8.51 16.66 -12.84
CA ARG A 125 7.34 16.28 -12.04
C ARG A 125 7.74 15.81 -10.65
N ALA A 126 8.83 15.06 -10.55
CA ALA A 126 9.36 14.60 -9.28
C ALA A 126 9.76 15.77 -8.36
N ARG A 127 10.48 16.76 -8.88
CA ARG A 127 10.91 17.94 -8.11
C ARG A 127 9.74 18.83 -7.67
N LEU A 128 8.76 19.03 -8.54
CA LEU A 128 7.69 20.00 -8.32
C LEU A 128 6.49 19.44 -7.54
N TYR A 129 6.22 18.14 -7.63
CA TYR A 129 5.00 17.54 -7.10
C TYR A 129 5.27 16.40 -6.12
N TYR A 130 5.99 15.36 -6.55
CA TYR A 130 6.27 14.18 -5.75
C TYR A 130 7.11 14.50 -4.50
N ALA A 131 8.32 15.02 -4.69
CA ALA A 131 9.26 15.25 -3.59
C ALA A 131 8.76 16.27 -2.55
N PRO A 132 8.07 17.38 -2.93
CA PRO A 132 7.45 18.27 -1.94
C PRO A 132 6.40 17.59 -1.07
N TYR A 133 5.54 16.74 -1.64
CA TYR A 133 4.53 15.99 -0.87
C TYR A 133 5.17 15.08 0.17
N HIS A 134 6.15 14.25 -0.24
CA HIS A 134 6.86 13.37 0.69
C HIS A 134 7.63 14.13 1.77
N ARG A 135 8.27 15.27 1.43
CA ARG A 135 8.93 16.13 2.43
C ARG A 135 7.94 16.72 3.43
N ALA A 136 6.72 17.05 3.01
CA ALA A 136 5.68 17.54 3.91
C ALA A 136 5.26 16.46 4.92
N ILE A 137 5.11 15.22 4.46
CA ILE A 137 4.85 14.07 5.34
C ILE A 137 5.97 13.92 6.36
N ASP A 138 7.23 13.89 5.91
CA ASP A 138 8.38 13.77 6.81
C ASP A 138 8.42 14.91 7.83
N ALA A 139 8.17 16.14 7.41
CA ALA A 139 8.15 17.31 8.29
C ALA A 139 7.05 17.23 9.36
N VAL A 140 5.85 16.73 9.01
CA VAL A 140 4.76 16.55 9.98
C VAL A 140 5.10 15.42 10.96
N ILE A 141 5.64 14.30 10.48
CA ILE A 141 6.08 13.19 11.35
C ILE A 141 7.16 13.67 12.32
N ASP A 142 8.16 14.41 11.84
CA ASP A 142 9.27 14.90 12.67
C ASP A 142 8.78 15.85 13.76
N GLN A 143 7.80 16.71 13.44
CA GLN A 143 7.15 17.58 14.42
C GLN A 143 6.36 16.78 15.48
N CYS A 144 5.64 15.73 15.09
CA CYS A 144 4.96 14.83 16.02
C CYS A 144 5.95 14.07 16.91
N LEU A 145 7.05 13.55 16.35
CA LEU A 145 8.09 12.90 17.13
C LEU A 145 8.73 13.86 18.15
N ALA A 146 8.97 15.11 17.74
CA ALA A 146 9.49 16.16 18.62
C ALA A 146 8.53 16.54 19.75
N SER A 147 7.22 16.25 19.63
CA SER A 147 6.25 16.45 20.71
C SER A 147 6.35 15.39 21.81
N GLY A 148 7.11 14.31 21.59
CA GLY A 148 7.28 13.19 22.52
C GLY A 148 6.23 12.08 22.36
N THR A 149 5.36 12.17 21.36
CA THR A 149 4.34 11.15 21.08
C THR A 149 4.51 10.65 19.65
N PRO A 150 5.11 9.45 19.44
CA PRO A 150 5.25 8.88 18.12
C PRO A 150 3.88 8.71 17.44
N PRO A 151 3.69 9.24 16.22
CA PRO A 151 2.42 9.13 15.53
C PRO A 151 2.23 7.74 14.92
N MET A 152 0.98 7.28 14.92
CA MET A 152 0.53 6.26 13.97
C MET A 152 0.18 6.94 12.64
N LEU A 153 0.42 6.27 11.51
CA LEU A 153 0.04 6.76 10.18
C LEU A 153 -1.15 5.97 9.64
N LEU A 154 -2.20 6.68 9.25
CA LEU A 154 -3.39 6.09 8.65
C LEU A 154 -3.64 6.73 7.28
N SER A 155 -3.40 5.98 6.21
CA SER A 155 -3.70 6.45 4.86
C SER A 155 -5.13 6.09 4.46
N ILE A 156 -5.86 7.03 3.86
CA ILE A 156 -7.26 6.86 3.44
C ILE A 156 -7.32 6.90 1.91
N HIS A 157 -7.79 5.79 1.35
CA HIS A 157 -7.95 5.53 -0.08
C HIS A 157 -9.38 5.09 -0.38
N SER A 158 -9.70 5.00 -1.67
CA SER A 158 -10.96 4.44 -2.13
C SER A 158 -10.78 3.55 -3.35
N PHE A 159 -11.67 2.60 -3.54
CA PHE A 159 -11.62 1.70 -4.69
C PHE A 159 -12.97 1.56 -5.38
N THR A 160 -12.93 1.18 -6.66
CA THR A 160 -14.12 0.98 -7.47
C THR A 160 -14.97 -0.18 -6.97
N GLU A 161 -16.29 -0.08 -7.14
CA GLU A 161 -17.24 -1.12 -6.78
C GLU A 161 -17.11 -2.40 -7.62
N SER A 162 -16.45 -2.31 -8.78
CA SER A 162 -16.17 -3.44 -9.66
C SER A 162 -14.82 -3.28 -10.37
N TRP A 163 -14.25 -4.40 -10.82
CA TRP A 163 -13.04 -4.45 -11.63
C TRP A 163 -13.24 -5.39 -12.80
N LYS A 164 -13.14 -4.87 -14.04
CA LYS A 164 -13.41 -5.65 -15.26
C LYS A 164 -14.70 -6.49 -15.14
N GLU A 165 -15.79 -5.82 -14.74
CA GLU A 165 -17.13 -6.39 -14.52
C GLU A 165 -17.27 -7.31 -13.29
N MET A 166 -16.17 -7.68 -12.62
CA MET A 166 -16.23 -8.45 -11.38
C MET A 166 -16.57 -7.54 -10.19
N PRO A 167 -17.68 -7.77 -9.46
CA PRO A 167 -18.01 -7.00 -8.28
C PRO A 167 -16.95 -7.17 -7.18
N ARG A 168 -16.64 -6.09 -6.48
CA ARG A 168 -15.82 -6.12 -5.26
C ARG A 168 -16.73 -6.08 -4.05
N PRO A 169 -16.91 -7.20 -3.32
CA PRO A 169 -17.95 -7.31 -2.31
C PRO A 169 -17.66 -6.48 -1.06
N TRP A 170 -16.40 -6.21 -0.76
CA TRP A 170 -15.98 -5.49 0.44
C TRP A 170 -16.48 -4.06 0.45
N HIS A 171 -17.01 -3.60 1.58
CA HIS A 171 -17.36 -2.20 1.83
C HIS A 171 -16.12 -1.40 2.25
N VAL A 172 -15.20 -2.05 2.98
CA VAL A 172 -13.94 -1.48 3.43
C VAL A 172 -12.84 -2.54 3.43
N GLY A 173 -11.64 -2.16 3.03
CA GLY A 173 -10.41 -2.93 3.15
C GLY A 173 -9.48 -2.31 4.20
N VAL A 174 -8.80 -3.15 4.97
CA VAL A 174 -7.65 -2.74 5.80
C VAL A 174 -6.41 -3.39 5.21
N LEU A 175 -5.52 -2.55 4.69
CA LEU A 175 -4.30 -2.94 4.02
C LEU A 175 -3.13 -2.75 4.97
N TRP A 176 -2.30 -3.77 5.09
CA TRP A 176 -1.17 -3.79 6.01
C TRP A 176 -0.10 -4.78 5.55
N ASN A 177 1.13 -4.56 6.01
CA ASN A 177 2.27 -5.43 5.69
C ASN A 177 2.73 -6.25 6.90
N LYS A 178 3.72 -5.79 7.66
CA LYS A 178 4.31 -6.56 8.79
C LYS A 178 3.77 -6.13 10.15
N ASP A 179 3.17 -4.94 10.24
CA ASP A 179 2.75 -4.34 11.50
C ASP A 179 1.23 -4.45 11.70
N LEU A 180 0.83 -5.29 12.65
CA LEU A 180 -0.57 -5.51 13.01
C LEU A 180 -1.09 -4.56 14.08
N ARG A 181 -0.25 -3.70 14.67
CA ARG A 181 -0.61 -2.89 15.85
C ARG A 181 -1.79 -1.94 15.60
N LEU A 182 -1.95 -1.45 14.37
CA LEU A 182 -3.10 -0.64 13.96
C LEU A 182 -4.09 -1.43 13.11
N ALA A 183 -3.61 -2.28 12.21
CA ALA A 183 -4.46 -3.05 11.30
C ALA A 183 -5.42 -3.99 12.03
N LYS A 184 -4.94 -4.75 13.04
CA LYS A 184 -5.78 -5.69 13.78
C LYS A 184 -6.92 -4.97 14.55
N PRO A 185 -6.65 -3.92 15.35
CA PRO A 185 -7.74 -3.18 16.00
C PRO A 185 -8.70 -2.50 15.02
N LEU A 186 -8.23 -2.05 13.85
CA LEU A 186 -9.11 -1.52 12.80
C LEU A 186 -10.06 -2.61 12.27
N LEU A 187 -9.51 -3.77 11.91
CA LEU A 187 -10.29 -4.92 11.45
C LEU A 187 -11.34 -5.32 12.49
N GLU A 188 -10.94 -5.48 13.75
CA GLU A 188 -11.85 -5.77 14.86
C GLU A 188 -12.95 -4.72 15.00
N GLY A 189 -12.60 -3.43 14.89
CA GLY A 189 -13.56 -2.32 14.92
C GLY A 189 -14.56 -2.36 13.76
N PHE A 190 -14.12 -2.67 12.54
CA PHE A 190 -15.01 -2.81 11.39
C PHE A 190 -15.89 -4.05 11.47
N TYR A 191 -15.36 -5.19 11.93
CA TYR A 191 -16.16 -6.40 12.16
C TYR A 191 -17.25 -6.16 13.21
N ALA A 192 -16.97 -5.37 14.25
CA ALA A 192 -17.90 -5.07 15.32
C ALA A 192 -19.11 -4.21 14.87
N GLU A 193 -19.01 -3.49 13.76
CA GLU A 193 -20.15 -2.72 13.23
C GLU A 193 -21.26 -3.65 12.68
N GLY A 194 -20.92 -4.88 12.28
CA GLY A 194 -21.88 -5.95 11.93
C GLY A 194 -22.63 -5.78 10.60
N ASP A 195 -22.56 -4.62 9.96
CA ASP A 195 -23.20 -4.29 8.69
C ASP A 195 -22.21 -4.20 7.50
N LEU A 196 -20.92 -4.51 7.73
CA LEU A 196 -19.86 -4.39 6.74
C LEU A 196 -19.34 -5.74 6.24
N ILE A 197 -19.08 -5.83 4.93
CA ILE A 197 -18.18 -6.83 4.37
C ILE A 197 -16.77 -6.23 4.43
N VAL A 198 -15.91 -6.77 5.28
CA VAL A 198 -14.57 -6.23 5.54
C VAL A 198 -13.53 -7.06 4.81
N GLY A 199 -12.61 -6.38 4.13
CA GLY A 199 -11.47 -6.95 3.45
C GLY A 199 -10.22 -6.86 4.33
N ASP A 200 -9.58 -7.99 4.60
CA ASP A 200 -8.24 -8.03 5.19
C ASP A 200 -7.23 -8.20 4.05
N ASN A 201 -6.49 -7.13 3.73
CA ASN A 201 -5.68 -7.04 2.50
C ASN A 201 -6.47 -7.34 1.22
N GLU A 202 -7.68 -6.79 1.13
CA GLU A 202 -8.55 -6.81 -0.03
C GLU A 202 -9.10 -5.41 -0.29
N PRO A 203 -9.35 -5.00 -1.55
CA PRO A 203 -9.14 -5.77 -2.78
C PRO A 203 -7.69 -5.79 -3.27
N TYR A 204 -6.78 -5.17 -2.51
CA TYR A 204 -5.36 -5.10 -2.79
C TYR A 204 -4.57 -5.59 -1.58
N SER A 205 -3.38 -6.16 -1.84
CA SER A 205 -2.42 -6.43 -0.77
C SER A 205 -1.79 -5.13 -0.28
N GLY A 206 -1.68 -4.95 1.04
CA GLY A 206 -0.92 -3.87 1.67
C GLY A 206 0.58 -4.15 1.77
N GLN A 207 1.08 -5.24 1.18
CA GLN A 207 2.51 -5.57 1.10
C GLN A 207 3.19 -4.81 -0.05
N LEU A 208 3.14 -3.48 0.00
CA LEU A 208 3.61 -2.61 -1.08
C LEU A 208 4.96 -2.00 -0.70
N GLU A 209 6.05 -2.71 -1.02
CA GLU A 209 7.39 -2.15 -0.86
C GLU A 209 7.58 -0.93 -1.76
N GLY A 210 8.10 0.17 -1.19
CA GLY A 210 8.35 1.41 -1.91
C GLY A 210 7.16 2.37 -1.99
N ASP A 211 5.97 2.01 -1.52
CA ASP A 211 4.83 2.93 -1.46
C ASP A 211 4.97 4.01 -0.37
N CYS A 212 3.99 4.92 -0.28
CA CYS A 212 4.04 6.06 0.63
C CYS A 212 4.13 5.63 2.11
N LEU A 213 3.29 4.67 2.53
CA LEU A 213 3.32 4.16 3.91
C LEU A 213 4.57 3.35 4.20
N TRP A 214 5.10 2.61 3.23
CA TRP A 214 6.37 1.92 3.39
C TRP A 214 7.48 2.93 3.68
N GLN A 215 7.61 3.98 2.85
CA GLN A 215 8.63 5.00 2.97
C GLN A 215 8.54 5.75 4.31
N HIS A 216 7.35 6.22 4.67
CA HIS A 216 7.19 7.13 5.80
C HIS A 216 6.87 6.45 7.13
N ALA A 217 6.31 5.24 7.11
CA ALA A 217 5.99 4.53 8.34
C ALA A 217 6.86 3.29 8.53
N THR A 218 6.85 2.35 7.58
CA THR A 218 7.53 1.06 7.74
C THR A 218 9.04 1.22 7.89
N CYS A 219 9.70 2.01 7.02
CA CYS A 219 11.13 2.29 7.12
C CYS A 219 11.52 3.03 8.41
N ARG A 220 10.56 3.73 9.03
CA ARG A 220 10.76 4.48 10.28
C ARG A 220 10.36 3.69 11.52
N GLY A 221 9.83 2.47 11.37
CA GLY A 221 9.30 1.65 12.46
C GLY A 221 8.01 2.19 13.10
N LEU A 222 7.32 3.12 12.43
CA LEU A 222 6.08 3.71 12.90
C LEU A 222 4.89 2.80 12.59
N VAL A 223 3.93 2.79 13.52
CA VAL A 223 2.69 2.05 13.39
C VAL A 223 1.89 2.60 12.21
N ASN A 224 1.38 1.73 11.35
CA ASN A 224 0.60 2.17 10.19
C ASN A 224 -0.44 1.16 9.71
N ALA A 225 -1.40 1.68 8.96
CA ALA A 225 -2.37 0.93 8.16
C ALA A 225 -2.91 1.82 7.04
N LEU A 226 -3.48 1.20 6.01
CA LEU A 226 -4.20 1.87 4.93
C LEU A 226 -5.65 1.38 4.93
N ILE A 227 -6.59 2.32 4.77
CA ILE A 227 -8.03 2.03 4.67
C ILE A 227 -8.47 2.28 3.23
N GLU A 228 -9.06 1.26 2.63
CA GLU A 228 -9.68 1.31 1.31
C GLU A 228 -11.20 1.34 1.48
N ILE A 229 -11.88 2.42 1.09
CA ILE A 229 -13.35 2.49 1.16
C ILE A 229 -13.94 2.30 -0.23
N ARG A 230 -14.97 1.45 -0.37
CA ARG A 230 -15.62 1.30 -1.67
C ARG A 230 -16.30 2.61 -2.07
N GLN A 231 -15.92 3.15 -3.23
CA GLN A 231 -16.19 4.53 -3.60
C GLN A 231 -17.68 4.87 -3.74
N ASP A 232 -18.56 3.90 -4.04
CA ASP A 232 -20.01 4.10 -4.09
C ASP A 232 -20.57 4.55 -2.73
N LEU A 233 -19.90 4.17 -1.64
CA LEU A 233 -20.30 4.49 -0.27
C LEU A 233 -19.85 5.88 0.20
N ILE A 234 -18.96 6.54 -0.56
CA ILE A 234 -18.39 7.85 -0.24
C ILE A 234 -18.41 8.82 -1.44
N ARG A 235 -19.19 8.51 -2.47
CA ARG A 235 -19.30 9.35 -3.66
C ARG A 235 -19.96 10.69 -3.36
N ASP A 236 -20.93 10.71 -2.45
CA ASP A 236 -21.65 11.90 -2.03
C ASP A 236 -21.30 12.35 -0.60
N ALA A 237 -21.73 13.56 -0.26
CA ALA A 237 -21.46 14.18 1.03
C ALA A 237 -22.06 13.40 2.22
N ALA A 238 -23.20 12.74 2.04
CA ALA A 238 -23.85 11.98 3.10
C ALA A 238 -23.05 10.71 3.44
N GLY A 239 -22.59 10.00 2.41
CA GLY A 239 -21.68 8.85 2.52
C GLY A 239 -20.35 9.22 3.16
N GLN A 240 -19.74 10.32 2.71
CA GLN A 240 -18.48 10.84 3.27
C GLN A 240 -18.61 11.14 4.78
N GLU A 241 -19.67 11.83 5.19
CA GLU A 241 -19.92 12.15 6.60
C GLU A 241 -20.26 10.91 7.44
N ALA A 242 -21.00 9.95 6.88
CA ALA A 242 -21.29 8.68 7.55
C ALA A 242 -20.00 7.87 7.80
N TRP A 243 -19.13 7.78 6.79
CA TRP A 243 -17.84 7.08 6.90
C TRP A 243 -16.85 7.79 7.81
N ALA A 244 -16.74 9.13 7.73
CA ALA A 244 -15.90 9.89 8.64
C ALA A 244 -16.30 9.69 10.12
N ARG A 245 -17.61 9.72 10.42
CA ARG A 245 -18.11 9.43 11.78
C ARG A 245 -17.84 8.00 12.21
N ARG A 246 -17.99 7.02 11.31
CA ARG A 246 -17.68 5.61 11.58
C ARG A 246 -16.21 5.44 11.93
N LEU A 247 -15.32 5.95 11.09
CA LEU A 247 -13.87 5.92 11.32
C LEU A 247 -13.48 6.63 12.62
N CYS A 248 -14.08 7.80 12.90
CA CYS A 248 -13.81 8.54 14.12
C CYS A 248 -14.11 7.70 15.38
N ARG A 249 -15.24 6.99 15.43
CA ARG A 249 -15.57 6.09 16.55
C ARG A 249 -14.56 4.97 16.71
N ILE A 250 -14.22 4.28 15.60
CA ILE A 250 -13.30 3.15 15.61
C ILE A 250 -11.90 3.62 16.06
N VAL A 251 -11.36 4.65 15.41
CA VAL A 251 -10.01 5.18 15.70
C VAL A 251 -9.93 5.74 17.12
N THR A 252 -10.96 6.44 17.62
CA THR A 252 -10.98 6.93 19.01
C THR A 252 -10.89 5.79 20.02
N THR A 253 -11.55 4.67 19.74
CA THR A 253 -11.51 3.48 20.59
C THR A 253 -10.11 2.88 20.61
N ILE A 254 -9.46 2.77 19.44
CA ILE A 254 -8.09 2.25 19.29
C ILE A 254 -7.08 3.13 20.02
N SER A 255 -7.13 4.45 19.80
CA SER A 255 -6.21 5.40 20.43
C SER A 255 -6.36 5.39 21.95
N SER A 256 -7.58 5.27 22.48
CA SER A 256 -7.81 5.18 23.93
C SER A 256 -7.23 3.91 24.55
N ALA A 257 -7.22 2.80 23.80
CA ALA A 257 -6.67 1.52 24.25
C ALA A 257 -5.13 1.45 24.10
N THR A 258 -4.56 2.12 23.10
CA THR A 258 -3.14 2.03 22.75
C THR A 258 -2.30 3.11 23.42
N PHE A 259 -2.87 4.30 23.63
CA PHE A 259 -2.24 5.43 24.29
C PHE A 259 -3.23 6.05 25.29
N PRO A 260 -3.28 5.57 26.55
CA PRO A 260 -4.07 6.23 27.57
C PRO A 260 -3.58 7.68 27.66
N ARG A 261 -4.44 8.65 27.31
CA ARG A 261 -4.11 10.08 27.38
C ARG A 261 -3.56 10.33 28.78
N HIS A 262 -2.33 10.83 28.88
CA HIS A 262 -1.83 11.28 30.17
C HIS A 262 -2.78 12.37 30.66
N ALA A 263 -3.56 12.06 31.70
CA ALA A 263 -4.26 13.06 32.47
C ALA A 263 -3.23 14.12 32.90
N PRO A 264 -3.56 15.43 32.85
CA PRO A 264 -2.66 16.44 33.36
C PRO A 264 -2.31 16.06 34.80
N ALA A 265 -1.00 16.01 35.09
CA ALA A 265 -0.47 15.54 36.36
C ALA A 265 -1.24 16.17 37.52
N ALA A 266 -2.07 15.37 38.19
CA ALA A 266 -2.71 15.78 39.42
C ALA A 266 -1.59 16.08 40.42
N THR A 267 -1.50 17.34 40.81
CA THR A 267 -0.57 17.83 41.83
C THR A 267 -0.80 17.09 43.14
N ALA A 268 0.24 16.39 43.60
CA ALA A 268 0.62 16.04 44.97
C ALA A 268 -0.47 15.70 46.01
N GLY A 269 -0.35 14.50 46.57
CA GLY A 269 -0.89 14.15 47.89
C GLY A 269 -0.44 12.75 48.30
N GLY A 270 0.63 12.65 49.08
CA GLY A 270 1.14 11.37 49.59
C GLY A 270 0.21 10.73 50.64
N VAL A 271 0.42 9.44 50.89
CA VAL A 271 0.88 8.82 52.15
C VAL A 271 0.79 7.29 51.96
N GLY A 272 1.76 6.58 52.53
CA GLY A 272 2.08 5.18 52.24
C GLY A 272 1.18 4.11 52.83
N GLY A 273 1.62 2.86 52.64
CA GLY A 273 0.99 1.67 53.21
C GLY A 273 1.47 0.40 52.51
N ALA A 274 2.55 -0.19 53.03
CA ALA A 274 2.98 -1.54 52.67
C ALA A 274 1.98 -2.59 53.19
N SER A 275 1.68 -3.63 52.41
CA SER A 275 1.20 -4.90 52.95
C SER A 275 1.46 -6.06 52.00
N THR A 276 2.00 -7.11 52.60
CA THR A 276 2.46 -8.39 52.07
C THR A 276 1.30 -9.39 52.04
N THR A 277 1.14 -10.19 50.98
CA THR A 277 0.60 -11.56 51.11
C THR A 277 1.04 -12.47 49.97
N GLN A 278 1.26 -13.73 50.33
CA GLN A 278 1.90 -14.80 49.59
C GLN A 278 0.94 -15.57 48.66
N ARG A 279 1.57 -16.19 47.64
CA ARG A 279 1.32 -17.49 46.99
C ARG A 279 -0.10 -18.11 47.02
N GLY A 280 -0.60 -18.35 45.81
CA GLY A 280 -1.45 -19.51 45.48
C GLY A 280 -1.06 -20.02 44.08
N GLU A 281 -0.57 -21.26 44.00
CA GLU A 281 -0.17 -21.96 42.77
C GLU A 281 -1.31 -22.84 42.21
N ARG A 282 -1.47 -22.79 40.87
CA ARG A 282 -1.93 -23.82 39.89
C ARG A 282 -3.45 -24.10 39.71
N PRO A 283 -3.89 -24.69 38.56
CA PRO A 283 -3.13 -25.18 37.39
C PRO A 283 -3.57 -24.59 36.02
N GLY A 284 -2.70 -24.77 35.03
CA GLY A 284 -2.85 -24.25 33.68
C GLY A 284 -3.85 -24.97 32.80
N MET A 285 -4.45 -24.18 31.89
CA MET A 285 -4.99 -24.65 30.63
C MET A 285 -4.05 -24.17 29.52
N ASN A 286 -3.23 -25.09 29.01
CA ASN A 286 -2.46 -24.90 27.78
C ASN A 286 -3.41 -25.16 26.60
N GLY A 287 -3.66 -24.13 25.81
CA GLY A 287 -4.51 -24.22 24.62
C GLY A 287 -4.47 -22.93 23.81
N GLY A 288 -3.28 -22.50 23.39
CA GLY A 288 -3.10 -21.34 22.53
C GLY A 288 -1.83 -21.53 21.72
N GLY A 289 -1.99 -21.91 20.45
CA GLY A 289 -0.90 -22.15 19.53
C GLY A 289 0.04 -20.95 19.46
N ALA A 290 1.31 -21.18 19.75
CA ALA A 290 2.36 -20.23 19.48
C ALA A 290 2.40 -20.00 17.96
N MET A 291 1.93 -18.85 17.51
CA MET A 291 2.23 -18.35 16.16
C MET A 291 3.72 -18.01 16.19
N THR A 292 4.54 -18.94 15.69
CA THR A 292 5.99 -18.82 15.61
C THR A 292 6.31 -17.55 14.82
N LYS A 293 7.07 -16.62 15.42
CA LYS A 293 7.59 -15.45 14.71
C LYS A 293 8.33 -15.93 13.47
N ILE A 294 7.86 -15.53 12.29
CA ILE A 294 8.51 -15.88 11.03
C ILE A 294 9.73 -14.97 10.88
N ASP A 295 10.92 -15.51 11.15
CA ASP A 295 12.17 -14.81 10.87
C ASP A 295 12.54 -14.91 9.38
N ASN A 296 13.56 -14.16 8.95
CA ASN A 296 13.97 -14.13 7.54
C ASN A 296 14.45 -15.50 7.01
N SER A 297 14.92 -16.39 7.89
CA SER A 297 15.26 -17.77 7.50
C SER A 297 13.98 -18.54 7.17
N LEU A 298 12.96 -18.45 8.02
CA LEU A 298 11.67 -19.08 7.77
C LEU A 298 10.95 -18.47 6.56
N VAL A 299 11.05 -17.16 6.32
CA VAL A 299 10.56 -16.53 5.08
C VAL A 299 11.24 -17.16 3.86
N THR A 300 12.57 -17.25 3.87
CA THR A 300 13.33 -17.87 2.79
C THR A 300 12.91 -19.33 2.55
N GLU A 301 12.67 -20.09 3.63
CA GLU A 301 12.18 -21.48 3.54
C GLU A 301 10.78 -21.57 2.91
N LEU A 302 9.87 -20.67 3.30
CA LEU A 302 8.51 -20.61 2.79
C LEU A 302 8.46 -20.18 1.32
N GLU A 303 9.21 -19.16 0.94
CA GLU A 303 9.35 -18.72 -0.46
C GLU A 303 9.93 -19.83 -1.33
N ALA A 304 10.99 -20.49 -0.84
CA ALA A 304 11.58 -21.62 -1.54
C ALA A 304 10.58 -22.80 -1.64
N ALA A 305 9.76 -23.03 -0.62
CA ALA A 305 8.70 -24.06 -0.67
C ALA A 305 7.60 -23.71 -1.68
N ALA A 306 7.15 -22.45 -1.71
CA ALA A 306 6.18 -21.96 -2.69
C ALA A 306 6.73 -22.04 -4.12
N PHE A 307 7.99 -21.64 -4.34
CA PHE A 307 8.64 -21.74 -5.64
C PHE A 307 8.77 -23.20 -6.09
N ARG A 308 9.17 -24.12 -5.21
CA ARG A 308 9.20 -25.56 -5.50
C ARG A 308 7.81 -26.09 -5.87
N ARG A 309 6.75 -25.64 -5.18
CA ARG A 309 5.36 -26.01 -5.48
C ARG A 309 4.93 -25.50 -6.86
N LEU A 310 5.24 -24.26 -7.20
CA LEU A 310 4.97 -23.69 -8.53
C LEU A 310 5.68 -24.49 -9.62
N VAL A 311 6.97 -24.75 -9.45
CA VAL A 311 7.77 -25.56 -10.40
C VAL A 311 7.17 -26.96 -10.55
N GLY A 312 6.80 -27.61 -9.43
CA GLY A 312 6.11 -28.90 -9.44
C GLY A 312 4.80 -28.87 -10.22
N HIS A 313 3.95 -27.89 -9.94
CA HIS A 313 2.68 -27.71 -10.65
C HIS A 313 2.87 -27.51 -12.16
N LEU A 314 3.85 -26.69 -12.57
CA LEU A 314 4.14 -26.44 -13.99
C LEU A 314 4.73 -27.66 -14.72
N ARG A 315 5.36 -28.60 -14.00
CA ARG A 315 5.84 -29.87 -14.57
C ARG A 315 4.69 -30.84 -14.84
N GLU A 316 3.69 -30.88 -13.96
CA GLU A 316 2.47 -31.68 -14.16
C GLU A 316 1.62 -31.14 -15.31
N ARG A 317 1.69 -29.82 -15.56
CA ARG A 317 0.93 -29.12 -16.60
C ARG A 317 1.67 -29.01 -17.93
N GLY A 318 2.10 -30.14 -18.48
CA GLY A 318 2.74 -30.22 -19.80
C GLY A 318 1.84 -29.75 -20.96
N ASP A 319 0.53 -29.70 -20.75
CA ASP A 319 -0.46 -29.12 -21.66
C ASP A 319 -0.29 -27.61 -21.83
N VAL A 320 0.11 -26.89 -20.78
CA VAL A 320 0.30 -25.45 -20.80
C VAL A 320 1.62 -25.10 -21.47
N GLN A 321 1.58 -24.59 -22.70
CA GLN A 321 2.78 -24.28 -23.46
C GLN A 321 3.44 -22.98 -22.99
N ASN A 322 4.77 -22.87 -23.17
CA ASN A 322 5.49 -21.65 -22.79
C ASN A 322 4.97 -20.41 -23.52
N ILE A 323 4.54 -20.53 -24.77
CA ILE A 323 4.01 -19.39 -25.53
C ILE A 323 2.71 -18.86 -24.94
N ASP A 324 1.86 -19.73 -24.38
CA ASP A 324 0.63 -19.33 -23.71
C ASP A 324 0.94 -18.59 -22.41
N LEU A 325 1.90 -19.10 -21.63
CA LEU A 325 2.38 -18.42 -20.43
C LEU A 325 2.95 -17.04 -20.75
N MET A 326 3.76 -16.92 -21.82
CA MET A 326 4.28 -15.63 -22.26
C MET A 326 3.17 -14.67 -22.68
N ASN A 327 2.17 -15.13 -23.44
CA ASN A 327 1.08 -14.30 -23.92
C ASN A 327 0.15 -13.82 -22.81
N MET A 328 -0.09 -14.65 -21.79
CA MET A 328 -1.04 -14.33 -20.71
C MET A 328 -0.39 -13.63 -19.51
N ALA A 329 0.83 -14.04 -19.15
CA ALA A 329 1.44 -13.67 -17.87
C ALA A 329 2.81 -12.98 -18.02
N GLY A 330 3.35 -12.85 -19.25
CA GLY A 330 4.63 -12.18 -19.49
C GLY A 330 5.87 -12.96 -19.03
N PHE A 331 5.72 -14.19 -18.56
CA PHE A 331 6.84 -15.08 -18.21
C PHE A 331 6.50 -16.54 -18.56
N CYS A 332 7.52 -17.40 -18.64
CA CYS A 332 7.33 -18.84 -18.83
C CYS A 332 8.39 -19.65 -18.07
N ARG A 333 8.39 -20.97 -18.22
CA ARG A 333 9.38 -21.87 -17.57
C ARG A 333 10.83 -21.51 -17.90
N ASN A 334 11.11 -21.01 -19.10
CA ASN A 334 12.45 -20.55 -19.47
C ASN A 334 12.86 -19.27 -18.70
N CYS A 335 11.91 -18.39 -18.37
CA CYS A 335 12.16 -17.23 -17.54
C CYS A 335 12.52 -17.66 -16.11
N LEU A 336 11.77 -18.61 -15.55
CA LEU A 336 12.09 -19.19 -14.23
C LEU A 336 13.50 -19.81 -14.20
N ALA A 337 13.91 -20.46 -15.29
CA ALA A 337 15.25 -21.04 -15.41
C ALA A 337 16.34 -19.95 -15.44
N ASN A 338 16.10 -18.85 -16.17
CA ASN A 338 17.03 -17.72 -16.20
C ASN A 338 17.13 -17.07 -14.81
N TRP A 339 16.01 -16.82 -14.12
CA TRP A 339 16.02 -16.25 -12.76
C TRP A 339 16.75 -17.15 -11.76
N TYR A 340 16.57 -18.47 -11.86
CA TYR A 340 17.30 -19.43 -11.03
C TYR A 340 18.81 -19.39 -11.31
N GLN A 341 19.21 -19.25 -12.58
CA GLN A 341 20.61 -19.10 -12.97
C GLN A 341 21.22 -17.78 -12.48
N GLU A 342 20.48 -16.68 -12.59
CA GLU A 342 20.88 -15.36 -12.10
C GLU A 342 21.05 -15.37 -10.58
N ALA A 343 20.12 -16.00 -9.85
CA ALA A 343 20.21 -16.17 -8.40
C ALA A 343 21.41 -17.03 -7.97
N ALA A 344 21.73 -18.09 -8.72
CA ALA A 344 22.95 -18.89 -8.50
C ALA A 344 24.21 -18.05 -8.74
N SER A 345 24.24 -17.30 -9.85
CA SER A 345 25.38 -16.45 -10.22
C SER A 345 25.64 -15.35 -9.18
N ALA A 346 24.58 -14.73 -8.65
CA ALA A 346 24.66 -13.73 -7.58
C ALA A 346 25.25 -14.30 -6.27
N LYS A 347 25.18 -15.63 -6.07
CA LYS A 347 25.82 -16.34 -4.95
C LYS A 347 27.20 -16.90 -5.30
N GLY A 348 27.75 -16.55 -6.47
CA GLY A 348 29.05 -17.03 -6.94
C GLY A 348 29.05 -18.50 -7.38
N LEU A 349 27.87 -19.09 -7.64
CA LEU A 349 27.75 -20.46 -8.13
C LEU A 349 27.65 -20.46 -9.65
N GLU A 350 28.49 -21.26 -10.31
CA GLU A 350 28.39 -21.49 -11.74
C GLU A 350 27.27 -22.49 -12.04
N LEU A 351 26.23 -22.02 -12.72
CA LEU A 351 25.15 -22.85 -13.24
C LEU A 351 24.97 -22.60 -14.73
N THR A 352 25.02 -23.65 -15.54
CA THR A 352 24.81 -23.52 -16.99
C THR A 352 23.33 -23.29 -17.30
N LYS A 353 23.04 -22.67 -18.44
CA LYS A 353 21.65 -22.45 -18.91
C LYS A 353 20.88 -23.77 -19.08
N GLU A 354 21.57 -24.83 -19.49
CA GLU A 354 21.00 -26.16 -19.62
C GLU A 354 20.69 -26.77 -18.24
N GLY A 355 21.62 -26.66 -17.29
CA GLY A 355 21.42 -27.10 -15.92
C GLY A 355 20.28 -26.36 -15.22
N ALA A 356 20.18 -25.04 -15.39
CA ALA A 356 19.08 -24.26 -14.82
C ALA A 356 17.72 -24.65 -15.41
N ARG A 357 17.67 -24.95 -16.72
CA ARG A 357 16.46 -25.49 -17.35
C ARG A 357 16.12 -26.87 -16.81
N GLU A 358 17.09 -27.77 -16.66
CA GLU A 358 16.85 -29.08 -16.08
C GLU A 358 16.28 -28.98 -14.66
N VAL A 359 16.77 -28.04 -13.85
CA VAL A 359 16.20 -27.74 -12.53
C VAL A 359 14.74 -27.29 -12.60
N ILE A 360 14.32 -26.52 -13.60
CA ILE A 360 12.90 -26.11 -13.71
C ILE A 360 12.04 -27.20 -14.35
N TYR A 361 12.51 -27.83 -15.42
CA TYR A 361 11.75 -28.83 -16.18
C TYR A 361 11.72 -30.21 -15.52
N GLY A 362 12.63 -30.49 -14.58
CA GLY A 362 12.75 -31.79 -13.90
C GLY A 362 13.32 -32.91 -14.78
N MET A 363 13.76 -32.56 -15.99
CA MET A 363 14.42 -33.44 -16.97
C MET A 363 15.17 -32.56 -17.98
N PRO A 364 16.09 -33.12 -18.80
CA PRO A 364 16.76 -32.36 -19.84
C PRO A 364 15.77 -31.67 -20.77
N TYR A 365 16.00 -30.38 -21.06
CA TYR A 365 15.04 -29.56 -21.81
C TYR A 365 14.66 -30.20 -23.16
N LYS A 366 15.64 -30.75 -23.89
CA LYS A 366 15.39 -31.43 -25.18
C LYS A 366 14.43 -32.62 -25.05
N GLU A 367 14.49 -33.37 -23.95
CA GLU A 367 13.55 -34.46 -23.70
C GLU A 367 12.15 -33.95 -23.40
N TRP A 368 12.04 -32.87 -22.63
CA TRP A 368 10.75 -32.24 -22.37
C TRP A 368 10.12 -31.70 -23.66
N GLN A 369 10.93 -31.07 -24.52
CA GLN A 369 10.47 -30.59 -25.83
C GLN A 369 9.91 -31.73 -26.67
N ALA A 370 10.62 -32.86 -26.75
CA ALA A 370 10.18 -34.02 -27.51
C ALA A 370 8.88 -34.65 -26.96
N LYS A 371 8.65 -34.62 -25.65
CA LYS A 371 7.48 -35.24 -25.00
C LYS A 371 6.24 -34.33 -24.96
N HIS A 372 6.43 -33.03 -24.81
CA HIS A 372 5.35 -32.12 -24.40
C HIS A 372 5.23 -30.84 -25.23
N GLN A 373 6.28 -30.42 -25.94
CA GLN A 373 6.21 -29.19 -26.71
C GLN A 373 5.42 -29.40 -28.00
N LYS A 374 4.36 -28.61 -28.16
CA LYS A 374 3.58 -28.54 -29.39
C LYS A 374 4.07 -27.38 -30.24
N GLU A 375 3.88 -27.50 -31.55
CA GLU A 375 4.11 -26.36 -32.43
C GLU A 375 3.09 -25.26 -32.12
N ALA A 376 3.57 -24.03 -31.97
CA ALA A 376 2.69 -22.89 -31.76
C ALA A 376 1.84 -22.62 -33.00
N SER A 377 0.54 -22.40 -32.78
CA SER A 377 -0.40 -22.00 -33.83
C SER A 377 -0.04 -20.63 -34.41
N ALA A 378 -0.55 -20.32 -35.60
CA ALA A 378 -0.39 -19.00 -36.20
C ALA A 378 -0.93 -17.88 -35.28
N GLU A 379 -2.03 -18.14 -34.58
CA GLU A 379 -2.64 -17.22 -33.63
C GLU A 379 -1.75 -17.00 -32.40
N GLN A 380 -1.19 -18.07 -31.82
CA GLN A 380 -0.27 -17.96 -30.68
C GLN A 380 1.01 -17.21 -31.06
N LYS A 381 1.55 -17.48 -32.26
CA LYS A 381 2.71 -16.76 -32.84
C LYS A 381 2.38 -15.29 -33.08
N ALA A 382 1.18 -14.97 -33.57
CA ALA A 382 0.73 -13.60 -33.80
C ALA A 382 0.52 -12.83 -32.49
N ALA A 383 -0.12 -13.46 -31.49
CA ALA A 383 -0.29 -12.90 -30.15
C ALA A 383 1.07 -12.66 -29.47
N PHE A 384 2.00 -13.62 -29.60
CA PHE A 384 3.35 -13.46 -29.09
C PHE A 384 4.12 -12.34 -29.82
N ALA A 385 4.00 -12.24 -31.14
CA ALA A 385 4.61 -11.14 -31.89
C ALA A 385 3.99 -9.78 -31.56
N ALA A 386 2.68 -9.72 -31.28
CA ALA A 386 2.01 -8.50 -30.82
C ALA A 386 2.46 -8.11 -29.40
N ALA A 387 2.70 -9.10 -28.53
CA ALA A 387 3.23 -8.90 -27.18
C ALA A 387 4.75 -8.62 -27.16
N ALA A 388 5.50 -9.11 -28.16
CA ALA A 388 6.95 -8.97 -28.30
C ALA A 388 7.41 -7.80 -29.18
N LYS A 389 6.49 -7.15 -29.92
CA LYS A 389 6.81 -5.90 -30.62
C LYS A 389 7.20 -4.86 -29.58
N PRO A 390 8.39 -4.26 -29.65
CA PRO A 390 8.65 -3.07 -28.87
C PRO A 390 7.62 -2.02 -29.30
N HIS A 391 7.13 -1.24 -28.34
CA HIS A 391 6.53 0.05 -28.66
C HIS A 391 7.58 0.91 -29.37
N GLY A 392 7.69 0.81 -30.70
CA GLY A 392 8.61 1.59 -31.52
C GLY A 392 9.18 0.84 -32.72
N ALA A 393 8.50 0.97 -33.86
CA ALA A 393 9.08 1.10 -35.21
C ALA A 393 8.13 2.00 -36.01
#